data_AF-A0A2E7FEH5-F1
#
_entry.id   AF-A0A2E7FEH5-F1
#
_cell.length_a   1.000
_cell.length_b   1.000
_cell.length_c   1.000
_cell.angle_alpha   90.00
_cell.angle_beta   90.00
_cell.angle_gamma   90.00
#
_symmetry.space_group_name_H-M   'P 1'
#
loop_
_entity.id
_entity.type
_entity.pdbx_description
1 polymer ?
#
loop_
_entity_poly.entity_id
_entity_poly.type
_entity_poly.pdbx_seq_one_letter_code
_entity_poly.pdbx_strand_id
1 'polypeptide(L)' 'MKIILLITIIVTISFDFLHAQCSMCRAVLESEEGQQTAEGINNGIVYLMAIPYILVALVGWRIYKIYKR' A
#
# COMPACT_ATOMS: atom_id res chain seq x y z
N MET A 1 -9.40 18.69 -24.37
CA MET A 1 -8.19 19.36 -23.85
C MET A 1 -8.31 19.80 -22.39
N LYS A 2 -9.39 20.47 -21.96
CA LYS A 2 -9.57 20.93 -20.56
C LYS A 2 -9.55 19.81 -19.51
N ILE A 3 -10.21 18.68 -19.80
CA ILE A 3 -10.25 17.50 -18.90
C ILE A 3 -8.87 16.85 -18.76
N ILE A 4 -8.15 16.70 -19.87
CA ILE A 4 -6.78 16.14 -19.85
C ILE A 4 -5.86 17.03 -19.03
N LEU A 5 -5.94 18.35 -19.20
CA LEU A 5 -5.19 19.32 -18.40
C LEU A 5 -5.52 19.20 -16.89
N LEU A 6 -6.80 19.11 -16.54
CA LEU A 6 -7.26 18.91 -15.17
C LEU A 6 -6.74 17.61 -14.56
N ILE A 7 -6.81 16.50 -15.30
CA ILE A 7 -6.28 15.20 -14.86
C ILE A 7 -4.78 15.29 -14.64
N THR A 8 -4.04 15.94 -15.54
CA THR A 8 -2.59 16.10 -15.43
C THR A 8 -2.22 16.91 -14.17
N ILE A 9 -2.93 18.00 -13.91
CA ILE A 9 -2.76 18.84 -12.72
C ILE A 9 -3.05 18.06 -11.42
N ILE A 10 -4.16 17.32 -11.39
CA ILE A 10 -4.54 16.51 -10.23
C ILE A 10 -3.50 15.42 -9.94
N VAL A 11 -2.98 14.77 -10.99
CA VAL A 11 -1.95 13.73 -10.87
C VAL A 11 -0.64 14.31 -10.33
N THR A 12 -0.22 15.49 -10.80
CA THR A 12 1.01 16.14 -10.31
C THR A 12 0.91 16.57 -8.85
N ILE A 13 -0.24 17.08 -8.40
CA ILE A 13 -0.45 17.50 -7.00
C ILE A 13 -0.51 16.29 -6.05
N SER A 14 -0.98 15.14 -6.54
CA SER A 14 -1.07 13.91 -5.74
C SER A 14 0.28 13.24 -5.51
N PHE A 15 1.29 13.56 -6.31
CA PHE A 15 2.62 12.93 -6.23
C PHE A 15 3.38 13.34 -4.96
N ASP A 16 3.25 14.60 -4.53
CA ASP A 16 3.85 15.11 -3.29
C ASP A 16 3.19 14.49 -2.04
N PHE A 17 1.89 14.20 -2.10
CA PHE A 17 1.17 13.52 -1.01
C PHE A 17 1.63 12.06 -0.81
N LEU A 18 2.06 11.38 -1.87
CA LEU A 18 2.60 10.02 -1.77
C LEU A 18 4.01 10.00 -1.15
N HIS A 19 4.78 11.08 -1.32
CA HIS A 19 6.14 11.20 -0.79
C HIS A 19 6.20 11.83 0.61
N ALA A 20 5.16 12.56 1.03
CA ALA A 20 5.13 13.32 2.29
C ALA A 20 4.51 12.59 3.50
N GLN A 21 4.00 11.36 3.37
CA GLN A 21 3.46 10.62 4.54
C GLN A 21 4.50 9.94 5.43
N CYS A 22 5.80 10.11 5.18
CA CYS A 22 6.85 9.43 5.96
C CYS A 22 8.09 10.31 6.25
N SER A 23 7.93 11.52 6.79
CA SER A 23 9.05 12.24 7.43
C SER A 23 8.83 12.52 8.92
N MET A 24 7.58 12.54 9.40
CA MET A 24 7.31 12.54 10.85
C MET A 24 7.50 11.15 11.47
N CYS A 25 7.02 10.09 10.82
CA CYS A 25 7.14 8.73 11.36
C CYS A 25 8.61 8.28 11.42
N ARG A 26 9.44 8.62 10.44
CA ARG A 26 10.85 8.19 10.43
C ARG A 26 11.66 8.73 11.62
N ALA A 27 11.48 9.99 11.99
CA ALA A 27 12.20 10.59 13.12
C ALA A 27 11.84 9.95 14.47
N VAL A 28 10.58 9.49 14.64
CA VAL A 28 10.17 8.73 15.82
C VAL A 28 10.70 7.30 15.76
N LEU A 29 10.61 6.63 14.60
CA LEU A 29 11.03 5.23 14.42
C LEU A 29 12.56 5.01 14.47
N GLU A 30 13.36 6.06 14.19
CA GLU A 30 14.83 6.02 14.29
C GLU A 30 15.35 6.26 15.73
N SER A 31 14.46 6.56 16.68
CA SER A 31 14.81 6.58 18.11
C SER A 31 14.84 5.15 18.69
N GLU A 32 15.60 4.91 19.76
CA GLU A 32 15.68 3.59 20.41
C GLU A 32 14.29 3.09 20.88
N GLU A 33 13.43 3.97 21.37
CA GLU A 33 12.03 3.65 21.72
C GLU A 33 11.14 3.41 20.49
N GLY A 34 11.49 4.04 19.37
CA GLY A 34 10.79 3.91 18.10
C GLY A 34 11.02 2.61 17.35
N GLN A 35 12.13 1.90 17.60
CA GLN A 35 12.48 0.68 16.86
C GLN A 35 11.43 -0.43 17.00
N GLN A 36 10.89 -0.65 18.21
CA GLN A 36 9.85 -1.66 18.42
C GLN A 36 8.55 -1.29 17.68
N THR A 37 8.22 0.00 17.66
CA THR A 37 7.06 0.51 16.90
C THR A 37 7.31 0.37 15.39
N ALA A 38 8.55 0.55 14.93
CA ALA A 38 8.95 0.44 13.54
C ALA A 38 8.77 -0.98 13.01
N GLU A 39 9.18 -1.96 13.82
CA GLU A 39 9.05 -3.38 13.51
C GLU A 39 7.57 -3.79 13.41
N GLY A 40 6.73 -3.29 14.33
CA GLY A 40 5.27 -3.50 14.29
C GLY A 40 4.63 -2.95 13.01
N ILE A 41 5.04 -1.75 12.56
CA ILE A 41 4.55 -1.15 11.32
C ILE A 41 5.04 -1.94 10.10
N ASN A 42 6.31 -2.34 10.05
CA ASN A 42 6.85 -3.12 8.94
C ASN A 42 6.11 -4.46 8.78
N ASN A 43 5.85 -5.15 9.90
CA ASN A 43 5.02 -6.35 9.91
C ASN A 43 3.60 -6.05 9.38
N GLY A 44 3.00 -4.95 9.82
CA GLY A 44 1.69 -4.48 9.32
C GLY A 44 1.67 -4.28 7.81
N ILE A 45 2.68 -3.62 7.23
CA ILE A 45 2.81 -3.41 5.79
C ILE A 45 2.89 -4.75 5.06
N VAL A 46 3.73 -5.67 5.54
CA VAL A 46 3.86 -7.01 4.95
C VAL A 46 2.53 -7.76 4.99
N TYR A 47 1.79 -7.72 6.11
CA TYR A 47 0.47 -8.35 6.20
C TYR A 47 -0.55 -7.72 5.25
N LEU A 48 -0.64 -6.38 5.22
CA LEU A 48 -1.56 -5.65 4.35
C LEU A 48 -1.26 -5.91 2.87
N MET A 49 0.01 -6.07 2.50
CA MET A 49 0.40 -6.45 1.13
C MET A 49 0.14 -7.93 0.83
N ALA A 50 0.34 -8.85 1.78
CA ALA A 50 0.16 -10.28 1.55
C ALA A 50 -1.32 -10.69 1.39
N ILE A 51 -2.22 -10.09 2.18
CA ILE A 51 -3.66 -10.39 2.19
C ILE A 51 -4.29 -10.35 0.78
N PRO A 52 -4.15 -9.29 -0.04
CA PRO A 52 -4.80 -9.23 -1.35
C PRO A 52 -4.33 -10.35 -2.28
N TYR A 53 -3.05 -10.75 -2.25
CA TYR A 53 -2.56 -11.86 -3.06
C TYR A 53 -3.16 -13.21 -2.62
N ILE A 54 -3.28 -13.44 -1.31
CA ILE A 54 -3.90 -14.66 -0.77
C ILE A 54 -5.37 -14.73 -1.18
N LEU A 55 -6.11 -13.62 -1.08
CA LEU A 55 -7.52 -13.55 -1.48
C LEU A 55 -7.70 -13.85 -2.97
N VAL A 56 -6.88 -13.24 -3.84
CA VAL A 56 -6.92 -13.49 -5.29
C VAL A 56 -6.61 -14.95 -5.60
N ALA A 57 -5.59 -15.55 -4.96
CA ALA A 57 -5.25 -16.96 -5.13
C ALA A 57 -6.41 -17.89 -4.71
N LEU A 58 -7.05 -17.62 -3.57
CA LEU A 58 -8.21 -18.39 -3.09
C LEU A 58 -9.38 -18.30 -4.06
N VAL A 59 -9.74 -17.08 -4.49
CA VAL A 59 -10.84 -16.87 -5.44
C VAL A 59 -10.53 -17.56 -6.78
N GLY A 60 -9.32 -17.38 -7.31
CA GLY A 60 -8.88 -18.01 -8.54
C GLY A 60 -8.93 -19.54 -8.48
N TRP A 61 -8.48 -20.13 -7.37
CA TRP A 61 -8.55 -21.58 -7.15
C TRP A 61 -10.01 -22.09 -7.09
N ARG A 62 -10.90 -21.35 -6.43
CA ARG A 62 -12.33 -21.69 -6.37
C ARG A 62 -12.98 -21.65 -7.75
N ILE A 63 -12.68 -20.61 -8.53
CA ILE A 63 -13.13 -20.49 -9.92
C ILE A 63 -12.61 -21.67 -10.75
N TYR A 64 -11.30 -21.94 -10.73
CA TYR A 64 -10.70 -23.06 -11.47
C TYR A 64 -11.38 -24.39 -11.15
N LYS A 65 -11.67 -24.66 -9.88
CA LYS A 65 -12.35 -25.88 -9.45
C LYS A 65 -13.80 -25.96 -9.97
N ILE A 66 -14.49 -24.83 -10.11
CA ILE A 66 -15.85 -24.77 -10.69
C ILE A 66 -15.81 -25.07 -12.19
N TYR A 67 -14.88 -24.45 -12.93
CA TYR A 67 -14.79 -24.61 -14.39
C TYR A 67 -14.09 -25.89 -14.85
N LYS A 68 -13.30 -26.54 -13.98
CA LYS A 68 -12.69 -27.85 -14.25
C LYS A 68 -13.57 -29.02 -13.77
N ARG A 69 -14.74 -28.74 -13.19
CA ARG A 69 -15.83 -29.72 -13.20
C ARG A 69 -16.51 -29.69 -14.56
#